data_AF-A0A3M6ZJH7-F1
#
_entry.id   AF-A0A3M6ZJH7-F1
#
_cell.length_a   1.000
_cell.length_b   1.000
_cell.length_c   1.000
_cell.angle_alpha   90.00
_cell.angle_beta   90.00
_cell.angle_gamma   90.00
#
_symmetry.space_group_name_H-M   'P 1'
#
loop_
_entity.id
_entity.type
_entity.pdbx_description
1 polymer ?
#
loop_
_entity_poly.entity_id
_entity_poly.type
_entity_poly.pdbx_seq_one_letter_code
_entity_poly.pdbx_strand_id
1 'polypeptide(L)'
;WSIDDNSAEASLLRKARDQYDVKLQPIGIWQLDSVADLTWAAGFTKWLSFNQTQYKRVLSLDSDGTVLRSMDELFLMPPAPVAMPRAYWLENTLNAQMALVQPSEAAFAAIQKQIARRAATDYDMEIINAVYGDSCAVLPHRPYTLLSGEFRSIDHTAYLGIKDEVWDAEREIQQAKYVHFSDWPLPKPWQTHADDMLRDLLPKCGGLADCPERKIWLRLYEDFRERREY
;
A
#
# COMPACT_ATOMS: atom_id res chain seq x y z
N TRP A 1 2.91 16.83 10.59
CA TRP A 1 3.01 18.02 9.71
C TRP A 1 1.89 18.99 10.03
N SER A 2 2.13 20.29 9.88
CA SER A 2 1.11 21.33 10.02
C SER A 2 0.81 21.96 8.67
N ILE A 3 -0.45 22.32 8.40
CA ILE A 3 -0.84 23.08 7.20
C ILE A 3 -0.31 24.52 7.21
N ASP A 4 0.16 24.99 8.36
CA ASP A 4 0.68 26.36 8.53
C ASP A 4 2.19 26.46 8.25
N ASP A 5 2.85 25.34 7.98
CA ASP A 5 4.28 25.28 7.69
C ASP A 5 4.59 25.51 6.20
N ASN A 6 5.83 25.87 5.88
CA ASN A 6 6.35 26.08 4.52
C ASN A 6 6.97 24.81 3.93
N SER A 7 6.83 23.67 4.59
CA SER A 7 7.32 22.39 4.08
C SER A 7 6.59 21.94 2.83
N ALA A 8 7.28 21.07 2.11
CA ALA A 8 6.76 20.32 0.99
C ALA A 8 5.41 19.64 1.32
N GLU A 9 5.39 18.92 2.44
CA GLU A 9 4.23 18.19 2.92
C GLU A 9 3.06 19.11 3.24
N ALA A 10 3.31 20.29 3.82
CA ALA A 10 2.28 21.27 4.11
C ALA A 10 1.63 21.81 2.82
N SER A 11 2.42 22.00 1.75
CA SER A 11 1.92 22.36 0.43
C SER A 11 0.97 21.30 -0.14
N LEU A 12 1.36 20.02 -0.05
CA LEU A 12 0.51 18.90 -0.50
C LEU A 12 -0.78 18.78 0.32
N LEU A 13 -0.73 19.01 1.64
CA LEU A 13 -1.92 19.01 2.49
C LEU A 13 -2.87 20.15 2.12
N ARG A 14 -2.35 21.36 1.86
CA ARG A 14 -3.18 22.49 1.38
C ARG A 14 -3.79 22.18 0.02
N LYS A 15 -3.02 21.62 -0.92
CA LYS A 15 -3.53 21.18 -2.24
C LYS A 15 -4.67 20.16 -2.08
N ALA A 16 -4.50 19.16 -1.21
CA ALA A 16 -5.53 18.15 -0.92
C ALA A 16 -6.83 18.79 -0.41
N ARG A 17 -6.72 19.72 0.55
CA ARG A 17 -7.87 20.46 1.10
C ARG A 17 -8.53 21.36 0.06
N ASP A 18 -7.74 22.20 -0.62
CA ASP A 18 -8.24 23.31 -1.42
C ASP A 18 -8.73 22.87 -2.82
N GLN A 19 -8.12 21.82 -3.41
CA GLN A 19 -8.48 21.35 -4.75
C GLN A 19 -9.40 20.13 -4.75
N TYR A 20 -9.31 19.28 -3.72
CA TYR A 20 -10.02 18.00 -3.67
C TYR A 20 -10.99 17.89 -2.50
N ASP A 21 -11.20 18.98 -1.74
CA ASP A 21 -12.10 19.04 -0.57
C ASP A 21 -11.82 17.93 0.47
N VAL A 22 -10.54 17.55 0.60
CA VAL A 22 -10.13 16.51 1.55
C VAL A 22 -10.29 17.03 2.97
N LYS A 23 -11.02 16.27 3.79
CA LYS A 23 -11.13 16.51 5.23
C LYS A 23 -9.85 16.07 5.94
N LEU A 24 -8.99 17.03 6.23
CA LEU A 24 -7.77 16.80 7.02
C LEU A 24 -8.13 16.58 8.50
N GLN A 25 -7.63 15.48 9.06
CA GLN A 25 -7.77 15.15 10.49
C GLN A 25 -6.37 14.97 11.07
N PRO A 26 -5.96 15.82 12.04
CA PRO A 26 -4.70 15.63 12.74
C PRO A 26 -4.71 14.30 13.50
N ILE A 27 -3.62 13.54 13.37
CA ILE A 27 -3.44 12.26 14.08
C ILE A 27 -2.12 12.28 14.84
N GLY A 28 -2.09 11.60 15.99
CA GLY A 28 -0.83 11.22 16.62
C GLY A 28 -0.25 10.03 15.89
N ILE A 29 1.02 10.12 15.48
CA ILE A 29 1.71 8.98 14.87
C ILE A 29 1.87 7.90 15.93
N TRP A 30 1.41 6.70 15.62
CA TRP A 30 1.63 5.52 16.44
C TRP A 30 2.98 4.93 16.08
N GLN A 31 4.03 5.65 16.47
CA GLN A 31 5.41 5.21 16.36
C GLN A 31 5.80 4.56 17.68
N LEU A 32 6.52 3.44 17.58
CA LEU A 32 6.99 2.72 18.74
C LEU A 32 8.48 2.94 18.92
N ASP A 33 8.89 3.19 20.16
CA ASP A 33 10.29 3.43 20.51
C ASP A 33 11.13 2.13 20.52
N SER A 34 10.49 0.97 20.42
CA SER A 34 11.10 -0.36 20.56
C SER A 34 10.58 -1.32 19.50
N VAL A 35 11.11 -1.19 18.28
CA VAL A 35 10.98 -2.16 17.18
C VAL A 35 12.36 -2.51 16.63
N ALA A 36 12.50 -3.68 16.02
CA ALA A 36 13.78 -4.14 15.47
C ALA A 36 14.25 -3.31 14.25
N ASP A 37 13.30 -2.83 13.44
CA ASP A 37 13.54 -2.00 12.26
C ASP A 37 12.68 -0.74 12.31
N LEU A 38 13.35 0.41 12.35
CA LEU A 38 12.68 1.70 12.40
C LEU A 38 11.93 2.05 11.11
N THR A 39 12.22 1.38 10.00
CA THR A 39 11.57 1.60 8.69
C THR A 39 10.05 1.45 8.79
N TRP A 40 9.58 0.52 9.62
CA TRP A 40 8.16 0.17 9.75
C TRP A 40 7.57 0.56 11.12
N ALA A 41 8.32 1.28 11.95
CA ALA A 41 7.95 1.61 13.33
C ALA A 41 6.63 2.37 13.47
N ALA A 42 6.25 3.16 12.46
CA ALA A 42 5.03 3.94 12.42
C ALA A 42 3.87 3.24 11.67
N GLY A 43 4.06 2.01 11.20
CA GLY A 43 3.11 1.27 10.36
C GLY A 43 1.73 1.11 11.00
N PHE A 44 1.66 1.02 12.34
CA PHE A 44 0.40 0.90 13.09
C PHE A 44 -0.52 2.10 12.96
N THR A 45 0.00 3.25 12.55
CA THR A 45 -0.78 4.48 12.39
C THR A 45 -1.95 4.28 11.42
N LYS A 46 -1.82 3.39 10.41
CA LYS A 46 -2.90 3.06 9.48
C LYS A 46 -4.12 2.46 10.17
N TRP A 47 -3.94 1.79 11.33
CA TRP A 47 -5.04 1.18 12.09
C TRP A 47 -5.87 2.18 12.89
N LEU A 48 -5.49 3.47 12.91
CA LEU A 48 -6.40 4.55 13.35
C LEU A 48 -7.69 4.61 12.51
N SER A 49 -7.70 4.01 11.32
CA SER A 49 -8.90 3.81 10.49
C SER A 49 -10.02 3.07 11.22
N PHE A 50 -9.71 2.14 12.13
CA PHE A 50 -10.71 1.42 12.94
C PHE A 50 -11.44 2.33 13.95
N ASN A 51 -10.85 3.48 14.30
CA ASN A 51 -11.43 4.46 15.21
C ASN A 51 -12.21 5.58 14.50
N GLN A 52 -12.30 5.57 13.17
CA GLN A 52 -13.01 6.59 12.39
C GLN A 52 -14.53 6.31 12.36
N THR A 53 -15.15 6.20 13.53
CA THR A 53 -16.56 5.78 13.74
C THR A 53 -17.60 6.75 13.19
N GLN A 54 -17.19 7.95 12.78
CA GLN A 54 -18.02 8.88 12.02
C GLN A 54 -18.33 8.39 10.59
N TYR A 55 -17.61 7.37 10.10
CA TYR A 55 -17.84 6.75 8.80
C TYR A 55 -18.32 5.30 8.96
N LYS A 56 -19.21 4.87 8.06
CA LYS A 56 -19.67 3.46 8.01
C LYS A 56 -18.61 2.50 7.47
N ARG A 57 -17.75 3.01 6.60
CA ARG A 57 -16.71 2.28 5.88
C ARG A 57 -15.53 3.23 5.66
N VAL A 58 -14.32 2.72 5.78
CA VAL A 58 -13.09 3.48 5.51
C VAL A 58 -12.16 2.60 4.69
N LEU A 59 -11.74 3.07 3.51
CA LEU A 59 -10.68 2.43 2.76
C LEU A 59 -9.35 3.07 3.15
N SER A 60 -8.53 2.33 3.89
CA SER A 60 -7.16 2.70 4.21
C SER A 60 -6.24 2.26 3.07
N LEU A 61 -5.34 3.13 2.64
CA LEU A 61 -4.33 2.86 1.61
C LEU A 61 -2.95 3.27 2.14
N ASP A 62 -1.93 2.50 1.80
CA ASP A 62 -0.56 2.86 2.11
C ASP A 62 -0.08 4.09 1.33
N SER A 63 0.82 4.86 1.95
CA SER A 63 1.33 6.11 1.37
C SER A 63 2.32 5.90 0.22
N ASP A 64 2.89 4.70 0.13
CA ASP A 64 3.73 4.21 -0.97
C ASP A 64 2.94 3.38 -1.98
N GLY A 65 1.71 3.78 -2.28
CA GLY A 65 0.96 3.25 -3.41
C GLY A 65 0.37 4.34 -4.29
N THR A 66 -0.11 3.93 -5.46
CA THR A 66 -0.80 4.80 -6.41
C THR A 66 -2.12 4.19 -6.84
N VAL A 67 -3.18 5.00 -6.75
CA VAL A 67 -4.50 4.66 -7.28
C VAL A 67 -4.53 5.01 -8.76
N LEU A 68 -4.78 4.01 -9.60
CA LEU A 68 -4.87 4.16 -11.05
C LEU A 68 -6.32 4.35 -11.52
N ARG A 69 -7.29 3.84 -10.77
CA ARG A 69 -8.72 3.82 -11.11
C ARG A 69 -9.59 3.85 -9.86
N SER A 70 -10.87 4.21 -10.02
CA SER A 70 -11.84 4.14 -8.92
C SER A 70 -11.96 2.71 -8.39
N MET A 71 -12.03 2.61 -7.06
CA MET A 71 -12.28 1.40 -6.28
C MET A 71 -13.58 1.51 -5.47
N ASP A 72 -14.50 2.38 -5.88
CA ASP A 72 -15.70 2.71 -5.10
C ASP A 72 -16.64 1.50 -4.93
N GLU A 73 -16.56 0.53 -5.82
CA GLU A 73 -17.32 -0.72 -5.71
C GLU A 73 -16.98 -1.51 -4.43
N LEU A 74 -15.79 -1.33 -3.85
CA LEU A 74 -15.43 -1.97 -2.57
C LEU A 74 -16.40 -1.55 -1.45
N PHE A 75 -16.95 -0.33 -1.50
CA PHE A 75 -17.90 0.14 -0.49
C PHE A 75 -19.28 -0.52 -0.58
N LEU A 76 -19.57 -1.23 -1.67
CA LEU A 76 -20.80 -2.00 -1.87
C LEU A 76 -20.71 -3.43 -1.31
N MET A 77 -19.53 -3.85 -0.85
CA MET A 77 -19.33 -5.19 -0.31
C MET A 77 -20.17 -5.44 0.97
N PRO A 78 -20.52 -6.72 1.23
CA PRO A 78 -21.17 -7.11 2.48
C PRO A 78 -20.39 -6.63 3.72
N PRO A 79 -21.08 -6.30 4.82
CA PRO A 79 -20.44 -5.96 6.09
C PRO A 79 -19.47 -7.01 6.60
N ALA A 80 -18.24 -6.57 6.85
CA ALA A 80 -17.19 -7.28 7.59
C ALA A 80 -16.42 -6.27 8.45
N PRO A 81 -15.83 -6.69 9.59
CA PRO A 81 -14.97 -5.81 10.39
C PRO A 81 -13.83 -5.21 9.57
N VAL A 82 -13.25 -6.03 8.70
CA VAL A 82 -12.22 -5.63 7.75
C VAL A 82 -12.24 -6.53 6.52
N ALA A 83 -11.92 -5.95 5.36
CA ALA A 83 -11.71 -6.63 4.09
C ALA A 83 -10.34 -6.28 3.52
N MET A 84 -9.52 -7.28 3.20
CA MET A 84 -8.11 -7.09 2.79
C MET A 84 -7.69 -8.12 1.75
N PRO A 85 -6.77 -7.78 0.84
CA PRO A 85 -6.18 -8.75 -0.06
C PRO A 85 -5.14 -9.62 0.68
N ARG A 86 -4.82 -10.78 0.09
CA ARG A 86 -3.68 -11.59 0.53
C ARG A 86 -2.39 -11.06 -0.08
N ALA A 87 -1.29 -11.20 0.64
CA ALA A 87 0.05 -11.04 0.07
C ALA A 87 0.29 -12.24 -0.85
N TYR A 88 0.04 -12.09 -2.15
CA TYR A 88 0.12 -13.21 -3.10
C TYR A 88 1.52 -13.85 -3.15
N TRP A 89 2.56 -13.14 -2.71
CA TRP A 89 3.93 -13.60 -2.58
C TRP A 89 4.23 -14.35 -1.27
N LEU A 90 3.25 -14.49 -0.37
CA LEU A 90 3.35 -15.21 0.91
C LEU A 90 2.22 -16.25 1.05
N GLU A 91 2.43 -17.23 1.91
CA GLU A 91 1.42 -18.25 2.19
C GLU A 91 0.37 -17.75 3.18
N ASN A 92 -0.89 -17.70 2.76
CA ASN A 92 -2.05 -17.43 3.62
C ASN A 92 -2.01 -16.15 4.47
N THR A 93 -1.17 -15.18 4.12
CA THR A 93 -1.00 -13.93 4.86
C THR A 93 -1.83 -12.79 4.24
N LEU A 94 -2.56 -12.04 5.06
CA LEU A 94 -3.21 -10.78 4.66
C LEU A 94 -2.14 -9.69 4.45
N ASN A 95 -2.22 -8.94 3.37
CA ASN A 95 -1.36 -7.77 3.16
C ASN A 95 -2.02 -6.51 3.72
N ALA A 96 -1.23 -5.63 4.33
CA ALA A 96 -1.72 -4.41 4.98
C ALA A 96 -1.60 -3.16 4.09
N GLN A 97 -1.37 -3.32 2.78
CA GLN A 97 -1.20 -2.21 1.83
C GLN A 97 -2.51 -1.48 1.56
N MET A 98 -3.62 -2.18 1.75
CA MET A 98 -4.96 -1.60 1.77
C MET A 98 -5.87 -2.37 2.73
N ALA A 99 -6.85 -1.68 3.30
CA ALA A 99 -7.87 -2.31 4.13
C ALA A 99 -9.20 -1.55 4.02
N LEU A 100 -10.28 -2.26 3.66
CA LEU A 100 -11.63 -1.75 3.80
C LEU A 100 -12.14 -2.07 5.20
N VAL A 101 -12.16 -1.07 6.07
CA VAL A 101 -12.51 -1.20 7.47
C VAL A 101 -13.97 -0.82 7.70
N GLN A 102 -14.66 -1.56 8.58
CA GLN A 102 -15.88 -1.09 9.24
C GLN A 102 -15.52 -0.59 10.63
N PRO A 103 -15.38 0.74 10.82
CA PRO A 103 -14.89 1.29 12.09
C PRO A 103 -15.81 0.92 13.26
N SER A 104 -15.22 0.55 14.39
CA SER A 104 -15.93 0.37 15.65
C SER A 104 -14.96 0.40 16.83
N GLU A 105 -15.42 0.90 17.97
CA GLU A 105 -14.63 0.93 19.21
C GLU A 105 -14.14 -0.46 19.62
N ALA A 106 -14.98 -1.49 19.45
CA ALA A 106 -14.62 -2.87 19.78
C ALA A 106 -13.50 -3.42 18.88
N ALA A 107 -13.59 -3.18 17.56
CA ALA A 107 -12.56 -3.59 16.62
C ALA A 107 -11.23 -2.86 16.87
N PHE A 108 -11.30 -1.55 17.17
CA PHE A 108 -10.13 -0.76 17.49
C PHE A 108 -9.46 -1.22 18.79
N ALA A 109 -10.24 -1.50 19.84
CA ALA A 109 -9.74 -2.03 21.10
C ALA A 109 -9.03 -3.39 20.93
N ALA A 110 -9.52 -4.25 20.02
CA ALA A 110 -8.87 -5.51 19.70
C ALA A 110 -7.48 -5.30 19.08
N ILE A 111 -7.36 -4.35 18.14
CA ILE A 111 -6.07 -3.97 17.55
C ILE A 111 -5.12 -3.41 18.61
N GLN A 112 -5.58 -2.49 19.46
CA GLN A 112 -4.75 -1.92 20.53
C GLN A 112 -4.24 -3.01 21.49
N LYS A 113 -5.11 -3.96 21.85
CA LYS A 113 -4.75 -5.10 22.70
C LYS A 113 -3.68 -5.98 22.05
N GLN A 114 -3.77 -6.22 20.74
CA GLN A 114 -2.77 -7.01 20.02
C GLN A 114 -1.44 -6.24 19.90
N ILE A 115 -1.48 -4.94 19.58
CA ILE A 115 -0.29 -4.07 19.58
C ILE A 115 0.39 -4.11 20.95
N ALA A 116 -0.35 -4.06 22.07
CA ALA A 116 0.23 -4.11 23.41
C ALA A 116 0.93 -5.45 23.75
N ARG A 117 0.67 -6.52 23.00
CA ARG A 117 1.20 -7.89 23.24
C ARG A 117 2.26 -8.32 22.23
N ARG A 118 2.58 -7.46 21.27
CA ARG A 118 3.42 -7.75 20.12
C ARG A 118 4.88 -8.05 20.50
N ALA A 119 5.58 -8.77 19.64
CA ALA A 119 7.03 -8.87 19.67
C ALA A 119 7.67 -7.61 19.05
N ALA A 120 8.96 -7.37 19.33
CA ALA A 120 9.70 -6.24 18.74
C ALA A 120 9.87 -6.36 17.21
N THR A 121 9.65 -7.56 16.66
CA THR A 121 9.68 -7.87 15.22
C THR A 121 8.31 -7.77 14.55
N ASP A 122 7.24 -7.55 15.31
CA ASP A 122 5.90 -7.48 14.77
C ASP A 122 5.63 -6.07 14.25
N TYR A 123 5.14 -6.00 13.02
CA TYR A 123 4.67 -4.78 12.36
C TYR A 123 3.17 -4.89 12.10
N ASP A 124 2.66 -3.98 11.27
CA ASP A 124 1.25 -3.87 10.95
C ASP A 124 0.64 -5.18 10.41
N MET A 125 1.38 -5.93 9.58
CA MET A 125 0.95 -7.21 9.04
C MET A 125 0.79 -8.31 10.12
N GLU A 126 1.72 -8.42 11.08
CA GLU A 126 1.62 -9.42 12.15
C GLU A 126 0.40 -9.14 13.04
N ILE A 127 0.18 -7.87 13.38
CA ILE A 127 -0.97 -7.45 14.22
C ILE A 127 -2.29 -7.79 13.52
N ILE A 128 -2.45 -7.40 12.26
CA ILE A 128 -3.74 -7.57 11.58
C ILE A 128 -4.04 -9.04 11.29
N ASN A 129 -3.02 -9.84 10.95
CA ASN A 129 -3.18 -11.28 10.76
C ASN A 129 -3.52 -11.98 12.09
N ALA A 130 -2.91 -11.57 13.21
CA ALA A 130 -3.25 -12.12 14.53
C ALA A 130 -4.69 -11.81 14.98
N VAL A 131 -5.23 -10.65 14.60
CA VAL A 131 -6.60 -10.25 14.99
C VAL A 131 -7.65 -10.78 14.00
N TYR A 132 -7.41 -10.70 12.70
CA TYR A 132 -8.42 -10.95 11.66
C TYR A 132 -8.01 -11.97 10.59
N GLY A 133 -6.87 -12.66 10.71
CA GLY A 133 -6.40 -13.64 9.71
C GLY A 133 -7.45 -14.68 9.31
N ASP A 134 -8.26 -15.11 10.28
CA ASP A 134 -9.30 -16.13 10.07
C ASP A 134 -10.72 -15.57 9.82
N SER A 135 -10.93 -14.26 10.04
CA SER A 135 -12.28 -13.66 10.03
C SER A 135 -12.44 -12.46 9.09
N CYS A 136 -11.36 -12.05 8.43
CA CYS A 136 -11.36 -11.02 7.40
C CYS A 136 -12.13 -11.47 6.14
N ALA A 137 -12.84 -10.54 5.51
CA ALA A 137 -13.31 -10.75 4.15
C ALA A 137 -12.14 -10.59 3.17
N VAL A 138 -11.81 -11.63 2.41
CA VAL A 138 -10.65 -11.60 1.51
C VAL A 138 -11.00 -10.89 0.20
N LEU A 139 -10.26 -9.82 -0.11
CA LEU A 139 -10.30 -9.16 -1.42
C LEU A 139 -9.45 -9.93 -2.42
N PRO A 140 -9.84 -10.01 -3.70
CA PRO A 140 -8.94 -10.52 -4.72
C PRO A 140 -7.74 -9.55 -4.85
N HIS A 141 -6.51 -10.05 -4.96
CA HIS A 141 -5.36 -9.17 -5.17
C HIS A 141 -5.39 -8.55 -6.58
N ARG A 142 -5.96 -9.22 -7.58
CA ARG A 142 -6.26 -8.61 -8.89
C ARG A 142 -7.70 -8.06 -8.88
N PRO A 143 -7.95 -6.75 -9.08
CA PRO A 143 -7.02 -5.69 -9.51
C PRO A 143 -6.49 -4.77 -8.40
N TYR A 144 -6.70 -5.10 -7.12
CA TYR A 144 -6.52 -4.17 -6.00
C TYR A 144 -5.10 -4.14 -5.38
N THR A 145 -4.19 -5.02 -5.80
CA THR A 145 -2.85 -5.15 -5.23
C THR A 145 -1.89 -5.70 -6.29
N LEU A 146 -1.19 -4.80 -6.96
CA LEU A 146 -0.07 -5.12 -7.85
C LEU A 146 1.21 -4.49 -7.28
N LEU A 147 2.23 -5.29 -6.99
CA LEU A 147 3.52 -4.75 -6.61
C LEU A 147 4.23 -4.19 -7.83
N SER A 148 4.87 -3.04 -7.72
CA SER A 148 5.78 -2.53 -8.77
C SER A 148 6.91 -3.51 -9.07
N GLY A 149 7.39 -4.22 -8.05
CA GLY A 149 8.40 -5.28 -8.21
C GLY A 149 7.96 -6.44 -9.09
N GLU A 150 6.66 -6.61 -9.35
CA GLU A 150 6.16 -7.62 -10.29
C GLU A 150 6.72 -7.37 -11.69
N PHE A 151 6.81 -6.12 -12.15
CA PHE A 151 7.40 -5.78 -13.45
C PHE A 151 8.91 -6.07 -13.54
N ARG A 152 9.59 -6.27 -12.41
CA ARG A 152 11.01 -6.66 -12.35
C ARG A 152 11.17 -8.17 -12.22
N SER A 153 10.12 -8.87 -11.81
CA SER A 153 10.13 -10.32 -11.65
C SER A 153 10.29 -11.03 -12.99
N ILE A 154 10.76 -12.27 -12.93
CA ILE A 154 10.80 -13.21 -14.05
C ILE A 154 9.73 -14.30 -13.87
N ASP A 155 9.34 -14.56 -12.61
CA ASP A 155 8.29 -15.50 -12.26
C ASP A 155 7.08 -14.74 -11.72
N HIS A 156 5.97 -14.86 -12.44
CA HIS A 156 4.70 -14.21 -12.11
C HIS A 156 3.65 -15.19 -11.59
N THR A 157 4.03 -16.46 -11.35
CA THR A 157 3.08 -17.53 -11.00
C THR A 157 2.25 -17.18 -9.77
N ALA A 158 2.89 -16.58 -8.76
CA ALA A 158 2.23 -16.15 -7.53
C ALA A 158 1.18 -15.05 -7.78
N TYR A 159 1.50 -14.08 -8.64
CA TYR A 159 0.58 -12.99 -8.99
C TYR A 159 -0.55 -13.47 -9.91
N LEU A 160 -0.26 -14.30 -10.90
CA LEU A 160 -1.27 -14.78 -11.84
C LEU A 160 -2.22 -15.80 -11.17
N GLY A 161 -1.69 -16.65 -10.29
CA GLY A 161 -2.45 -17.67 -9.56
C GLY A 161 -2.92 -18.84 -10.43
N ILE A 162 -2.70 -18.77 -11.76
CA ILE A 162 -3.04 -19.80 -12.74
C ILE A 162 -1.75 -20.23 -13.44
N LYS A 163 -1.44 -21.53 -13.35
CA LYS A 163 -0.16 -22.09 -13.79
C LYS A 163 0.15 -21.84 -15.28
N ASP A 164 -0.88 -21.83 -16.12
CA ASP A 164 -0.73 -21.69 -17.58
C ASP A 164 -1.10 -20.28 -18.08
N GLU A 165 -1.40 -19.34 -17.17
CA GLU A 165 -1.60 -17.94 -17.56
C GLU A 165 -0.25 -17.30 -17.88
N VAL A 166 -0.18 -16.61 -19.03
CA VAL A 166 1.02 -15.90 -19.45
C VAL A 166 0.93 -14.46 -18.95
N TRP A 167 2.04 -13.98 -18.37
CA TRP A 167 2.21 -12.59 -17.97
C TRP A 167 2.15 -11.65 -19.17
N ASP A 168 1.36 -10.60 -19.04
CA ASP A 168 1.24 -9.52 -20.01
C ASP A 168 1.24 -8.20 -19.24
N ALA A 169 2.41 -7.54 -19.21
CA ALA A 169 2.60 -6.33 -18.43
C ALA A 169 1.61 -5.21 -18.80
N GLU A 170 1.25 -5.08 -20.08
CA GLU A 170 0.31 -4.06 -20.54
C GLU A 170 -1.10 -4.39 -20.08
N ARG A 171 -1.52 -5.65 -20.19
CA ARG A 171 -2.83 -6.09 -19.69
C ARG A 171 -2.95 -5.90 -18.18
N GLU A 172 -1.94 -6.32 -17.41
CA GLU A 172 -2.02 -6.27 -15.95
C GLU A 172 -2.01 -4.83 -15.42
N ILE A 173 -1.18 -3.92 -15.98
CA ILE A 173 -1.24 -2.50 -15.59
C ILE A 173 -2.56 -1.84 -16.02
N GLN A 174 -3.11 -2.23 -17.18
CA GLN A 174 -4.42 -1.76 -17.65
C GLN A 174 -5.58 -2.34 -16.84
N GLN A 175 -5.39 -3.35 -16.01
CA GLN A 175 -6.45 -3.87 -15.14
C GLN A 175 -6.29 -3.39 -13.71
N ALA A 176 -5.05 -3.16 -13.26
CA ALA A 176 -4.73 -2.71 -11.92
C ALA A 176 -5.48 -1.42 -11.56
N LYS A 177 -6.02 -1.41 -10.33
CA LYS A 177 -6.64 -0.24 -9.70
C LYS A 177 -5.71 0.41 -8.69
N TYR A 178 -4.81 -0.37 -8.10
CA TYR A 178 -3.85 0.10 -7.11
C TYR A 178 -2.51 -0.63 -7.28
N VAL A 179 -1.44 0.14 -7.36
CA VAL A 179 -0.06 -0.35 -7.43
C VAL A 179 0.68 0.07 -6.17
N HIS A 180 1.38 -0.85 -5.53
CA HIS A 180 2.18 -0.61 -4.33
C HIS A 180 3.67 -0.68 -4.64
N PHE A 181 4.44 0.30 -4.20
CA PHE A 181 5.87 0.42 -4.49
C PHE A 181 6.71 -0.49 -3.58
N SER A 182 7.14 -1.63 -4.12
CA SER A 182 7.91 -2.65 -3.41
C SER A 182 9.12 -3.11 -4.23
N ASP A 183 10.18 -2.29 -4.22
CA ASP A 183 11.37 -2.47 -5.07
C ASP A 183 12.69 -2.43 -4.31
N TRP A 184 12.69 -2.84 -3.03
CA TRP A 184 13.92 -2.90 -2.24
C TRP A 184 15.08 -3.56 -3.03
N PRO A 185 16.29 -2.98 -3.07
CA PRO A 185 16.79 -1.83 -2.30
C PRO A 185 16.51 -0.43 -2.87
N LEU A 186 15.74 -0.30 -3.95
CA LEU A 186 15.36 1.01 -4.45
C LEU A 186 14.49 1.72 -3.40
N PRO A 187 14.80 2.98 -3.05
CA PRO A 187 13.99 3.72 -2.10
C PRO A 187 12.62 4.07 -2.69
N LYS A 188 11.72 4.57 -1.84
CA LYS A 188 10.37 4.95 -2.24
C LYS A 188 10.41 6.09 -3.27
N PRO A 189 9.40 6.23 -4.15
CA PRO A 189 9.50 7.12 -5.32
C PRO A 189 9.78 8.59 -5.02
N TRP A 190 9.45 9.08 -3.82
CA TRP A 190 9.72 10.46 -3.38
C TRP A 190 11.11 10.67 -2.79
N GLN A 191 11.91 9.61 -2.65
CA GLN A 191 13.28 9.68 -2.14
C GLN A 191 14.27 9.70 -3.29
N THR A 192 15.39 10.40 -3.09
CA THR A 192 16.51 10.40 -4.03
C THR A 192 17.26 9.08 -3.98
N HIS A 193 17.85 8.71 -5.11
CA HIS A 193 18.71 7.54 -5.25
C HIS A 193 19.84 7.86 -6.23
N ALA A 194 20.90 7.05 -6.19
CA ALA A 194 21.98 7.15 -7.16
C ALA A 194 21.59 6.51 -8.51
N ASP A 195 22.11 7.05 -9.61
CA ASP A 195 21.76 6.61 -10.96
C ASP A 195 22.19 5.16 -11.27
N ASP A 196 23.24 4.66 -10.61
CA ASP A 196 23.67 3.26 -10.69
C ASP A 196 22.65 2.31 -10.06
N MET A 197 22.11 2.64 -8.89
CA MET A 197 21.06 1.84 -8.24
C MET A 197 19.83 1.66 -9.12
N LEU A 198 19.40 2.73 -9.81
CA LEU A 198 18.28 2.64 -10.75
C LEU A 198 18.62 1.68 -11.90
N ARG A 199 19.80 1.84 -12.53
CA ARG A 199 20.25 1.02 -13.66
C ARG A 199 20.30 -0.46 -13.33
N ASP A 200 20.76 -0.82 -12.13
CA ASP A 200 20.89 -2.21 -11.69
C ASP A 200 19.54 -2.88 -11.41
N LEU A 201 18.51 -2.07 -11.09
CA LEU A 201 17.19 -2.56 -10.71
C LEU A 201 16.17 -2.51 -11.84
N LEU A 202 16.49 -1.91 -13.00
CA LEU A 202 15.62 -1.90 -14.17
C LEU A 202 15.16 -3.31 -14.55
N PRO A 203 13.89 -3.49 -14.98
CA PRO A 203 13.44 -4.74 -15.57
C PRO A 203 14.42 -5.22 -16.65
N LYS A 204 14.85 -6.48 -16.54
CA LYS A 204 15.89 -7.06 -17.41
C LYS A 204 15.44 -7.31 -18.84
N CYS A 205 14.13 -7.27 -19.11
CA CYS A 205 13.57 -7.45 -20.45
C CYS A 205 14.03 -8.73 -21.17
N GLY A 206 14.32 -9.81 -20.43
CA GLY A 206 14.88 -11.03 -21.02
C GLY A 206 16.22 -10.82 -21.77
N GLY A 207 16.97 -9.76 -21.45
CA GLY A 207 18.21 -9.38 -22.14
C GLY A 207 18.01 -8.47 -23.36
N LEU A 208 16.77 -8.09 -23.69
CA LEU A 208 16.48 -7.12 -24.73
C LEU A 208 16.82 -5.69 -24.30
N ALA A 209 17.07 -4.84 -25.29
CA ALA A 209 17.34 -3.42 -25.06
C ALA A 209 16.17 -2.68 -24.39
N ASP A 210 14.93 -3.15 -24.59
CA ASP A 210 13.71 -2.52 -24.07
C ASP A 210 12.55 -3.54 -24.02
N CYS A 211 11.54 -3.27 -23.19
CA CYS A 211 10.34 -4.08 -23.01
C CYS A 211 9.20 -3.27 -22.35
N PRO A 212 7.93 -3.72 -22.47
CA PRO A 212 6.80 -3.05 -21.80
C PRO A 212 7.00 -2.90 -20.29
N GLU A 213 7.55 -3.91 -19.61
CA GLU A 213 7.81 -3.89 -18.17
C GLU A 213 8.68 -2.72 -17.76
N ARG A 214 9.78 -2.49 -18.49
CA ARG A 214 10.71 -1.39 -18.20
C ARG A 214 10.04 -0.04 -18.36
N LYS A 215 9.27 0.16 -19.43
CA LYS A 215 8.54 1.41 -19.69
C LYS A 215 7.51 1.69 -18.61
N ILE A 216 6.69 0.68 -18.28
CA ILE A 216 5.64 0.79 -17.27
C ILE A 216 6.25 1.09 -15.90
N TRP A 217 7.28 0.33 -15.51
CA TRP A 217 7.93 0.48 -14.22
C TRP A 217 8.59 1.87 -14.07
N LEU A 218 9.31 2.35 -15.09
CA LEU A 218 9.86 3.71 -15.09
C LEU A 218 8.76 4.77 -15.01
N ARG A 219 7.69 4.63 -15.79
CA ARG A 219 6.57 5.58 -15.78
C ARG A 219 5.88 5.63 -14.41
N LEU A 220 5.74 4.51 -13.70
CA LEU A 220 5.16 4.49 -12.35
C LEU A 220 5.96 5.38 -11.39
N TYR A 221 7.29 5.31 -11.43
CA TYR A 221 8.17 6.14 -10.60
C TYR A 221 8.17 7.61 -11.02
N GLU A 222 8.26 7.89 -12.32
CA GLU A 222 8.22 9.24 -12.87
C GLU A 222 6.90 9.95 -12.55
N ASP A 223 5.77 9.30 -12.85
CA ASP A 223 4.43 9.83 -12.59
C ASP A 223 4.19 10.15 -11.11
N PHE A 224 4.67 9.29 -10.21
CA PHE A 224 4.54 9.52 -8.77
C PHE A 224 5.30 10.79 -8.33
N ARG A 225 6.50 11.02 -8.87
CA ARG A 225 7.29 12.23 -8.59
C ARG A 225 6.63 13.46 -9.18
N GLU A 226 6.28 13.43 -10.46
CA GLU A 226 5.65 14.55 -11.20
C GLU A 226 4.41 15.08 -10.48
N ARG A 227 3.53 14.19 -9.97
CA ARG A 227 2.31 14.61 -9.25
C ARG A 227 2.56 15.32 -7.92
N ARG A 228 3.78 15.20 -7.37
CA ARG A 228 4.21 15.73 -6.08
C ARG A 228 5.19 16.89 -6.19
N GLU A 229 5.62 17.26 -7.40
CA GLU A 229 6.38 18.47 -7.63
C GLU A 229 5.41 19.68 -7.66
N TYR A 230 5.76 20.76 -6.95
CA TYR A 230 5.08 22.06 -6.94
C TYR A 230 6.11 23.18 -6.75
#